data_AF-A0A6B3HYK0-F1
#
_entry.id   AF-A0A6B3HYK0-F1
#
_cell.length_a   1.000
_cell.length_b   1.000
_cell.length_c   1.000
_cell.angle_alpha   90.00
_cell.angle_beta   90.00
_cell.angle_gamma   90.00
#
_symmetry.space_group_name_H-M   'P 1'
#
loop_
_entity.id
_entity.type
_entity.pdbx_description
1 polymer ?
#
loop_
_entity_poly.entity_id
_entity_poly.type
_entity_poly.pdbx_seq_one_letter_code
_entity_poly.pdbx_strand_id
1 'polypeptide(L)'
;SYSTGTSGSGADVDKVREATERVRAERPELRVEGPIQYDAAVEPSVAATKMPDSEVAGQATVLIFPDLNTGNNTYKAVQRSAGAVAVGPVLQGLRKPVNDLSRGALV
;
A
#
# COMPACT_ATOMS: atom_id res chain seq x y z
N SER A 1 -6.75 -0.62 2.50
CA SER A 1 -7.93 -0.61 3.39
C SER A 1 -8.78 -1.85 3.10
N TYR A 2 -9.69 -2.24 3.99
CA TYR A 2 -10.70 -3.26 3.66
C TYR A 2 -11.89 -2.68 2.87
N SER A 3 -11.97 -1.36 2.71
CA SER A 3 -12.98 -0.65 1.92
C SER A 3 -12.34 0.07 0.72
N THR A 4 -13.15 0.29 -0.33
CA THR A 4 -12.79 1.01 -1.54
C THR A 4 -13.71 2.23 -1.71
N GLY A 5 -13.13 3.42 -1.83
CA GLY A 5 -13.87 4.68 -1.93
C GLY A 5 -14.74 4.93 -0.70
N THR A 6 -16.06 4.86 -0.89
CA THR A 6 -17.08 5.09 0.16
C THR A 6 -17.80 3.80 0.59
N SER A 7 -17.35 2.63 0.14
CA SER A 7 -18.08 1.36 0.36
C SER A 7 -18.18 0.91 1.82
N GLY A 8 -17.40 1.52 2.71
CA GLY A 8 -17.36 1.23 4.14
C GLY A 8 -16.96 2.46 4.93
N SER A 9 -17.24 2.40 6.23
CA SER A 9 -16.98 3.47 7.20
C SER A 9 -16.45 2.89 8.51
N GLY A 10 -15.88 3.76 9.35
CA GLY A 10 -15.36 3.39 10.66
C GLY A 10 -13.88 3.75 10.80
N ALA A 11 -13.40 3.75 12.04
CA ALA A 11 -12.11 4.33 12.42
C ALA A 11 -10.93 3.89 11.54
N ASP A 12 -10.86 2.61 11.16
CA ASP A 12 -9.78 2.10 10.31
C ASP A 12 -9.87 2.58 8.85
N VAL A 13 -11.07 2.73 8.31
CA VAL A 13 -11.29 3.27 6.96
C VAL A 13 -11.04 4.78 6.96
N ASP A 14 -11.56 5.46 7.98
CA ASP A 14 -11.45 6.91 8.15
C ASP A 14 -9.98 7.33 8.29
N LYS A 15 -9.18 6.58 9.08
CA LYS A 15 -7.72 6.74 9.18
C LYS A 15 -7.03 6.74 7.81
N VAL A 16 -7.38 5.79 6.93
CA VAL A 16 -6.76 5.70 5.58
C VAL A 16 -7.25 6.82 4.67
N ARG A 17 -8.52 7.23 4.80
CA ARG A 17 -9.08 8.35 4.05
C ARG A 17 -8.38 9.65 4.41
N GLU A 18 -8.30 9.98 5.69
CA GLU A 18 -7.60 11.17 6.19
C GLU A 18 -6.12 11.18 5.76
N ALA A 19 -5.42 10.04 5.85
CA ALA A 19 -4.05 9.92 5.37
C ALA A 19 -3.92 10.21 3.87
N THR A 20 -4.86 9.71 3.05
CA THR A 20 -4.88 9.94 1.60
C THR A 20 -5.12 11.41 1.26
N GLU A 21 -6.08 12.04 1.94
CA GLU A 21 -6.38 13.47 1.80
C GLU A 21 -5.17 14.34 2.16
N ARG A 22 -4.46 14.00 3.24
CA ARG A 22 -3.22 14.70 3.61
C ARG A 22 -2.14 14.58 2.55
N VAL A 23 -1.92 13.40 1.98
CA VAL A 23 -0.93 13.23 0.89
C VAL A 23 -1.31 14.07 -0.33
N ARG A 24 -2.59 14.06 -0.72
CA ARG A 24 -3.08 14.89 -1.85
C ARG A 24 -2.90 16.38 -1.60
N ALA A 25 -3.12 16.84 -0.36
CA ALA A 25 -2.94 18.24 0.01
C ALA A 25 -1.46 18.66 0.08
N GLU A 26 -0.61 17.82 0.66
CA GLU A 26 0.81 18.12 0.85
C GLU A 26 1.64 17.91 -0.43
N ARG A 27 1.22 16.98 -1.30
CA ARG A 27 1.94 16.52 -2.50
C ARG A 27 0.97 16.25 -3.68
N PRO A 28 0.35 17.31 -4.24
CA PRO A 28 -0.70 17.18 -5.25
C PRO A 28 -0.25 16.53 -6.57
N GLU A 29 1.06 16.48 -6.83
CA GLU A 29 1.64 15.82 -7.99
C GLU A 29 1.74 14.30 -7.85
N LEU A 30 1.62 13.76 -6.64
CA LEU A 30 1.65 12.32 -6.41
C LEU A 30 0.28 11.72 -6.73
N ARG A 31 0.27 10.79 -7.68
CA ARG A 31 -0.89 9.94 -7.95
C ARG A 31 -1.09 8.99 -6.77
N VAL A 32 -2.16 9.18 -6.02
CA VAL A 32 -2.51 8.37 -4.85
C VAL A 32 -4.01 8.10 -4.79
N GLU A 33 -4.36 6.89 -4.41
CA GLU A 33 -5.74 6.46 -4.21
C GLU A 33 -5.91 5.77 -2.85
N GLY A 34 -7.01 6.09 -2.18
CA GLY A 34 -7.32 5.57 -0.86
C GLY A 34 -8.61 6.16 -0.28
N PRO A 35 -9.35 5.42 0.54
CA PRO A 35 -9.13 4.01 0.89
C PRO A 35 -9.42 3.09 -0.31
N ILE A 36 -8.57 2.08 -0.50
CA ILE A 36 -8.68 1.11 -1.59
C ILE A 36 -8.38 -0.30 -1.09
N GLN A 37 -9.11 -1.30 -1.59
CA GLN A 37 -8.84 -2.72 -1.36
C GLN A 37 -7.73 -3.22 -2.29
N TYR A 38 -7.03 -4.30 -1.91
CA TYR A 38 -5.89 -4.82 -2.67
C TYR A 38 -6.27 -5.23 -4.10
N ASP A 39 -7.40 -5.92 -4.28
CA ASP A 39 -7.94 -6.32 -5.58
C ASP A 39 -8.17 -5.11 -6.50
N ALA A 40 -8.85 -4.07 -6.01
CA ALA A 40 -9.05 -2.83 -6.74
C ALA A 40 -7.72 -2.09 -7.05
N ALA A 41 -6.70 -2.23 -6.21
CA ALA A 41 -5.41 -1.58 -6.43
C ALA A 41 -4.60 -2.21 -7.57
N VAL A 42 -4.68 -3.54 -7.76
CA VAL A 42 -3.77 -4.27 -8.65
C VAL A 42 -4.44 -4.95 -9.86
N GLU A 43 -5.76 -5.18 -9.83
CA GLU A 43 -6.48 -5.89 -10.90
C GLU A 43 -7.31 -4.90 -11.74
N PRO A 44 -6.96 -4.67 -13.02
CA PRO A 44 -7.66 -3.72 -13.89
C PRO A 44 -9.17 -3.98 -14.00
N SER A 45 -9.59 -5.25 -14.04
CA SER A 45 -11.02 -5.59 -14.18
C SER A 45 -11.83 -5.21 -12.94
N VAL A 46 -11.27 -5.37 -11.74
CA VAL A 46 -11.89 -4.95 -10.48
C VAL A 46 -11.86 -3.43 -10.35
N ALA A 47 -10.75 -2.80 -10.74
CA ALA A 47 -10.60 -1.34 -10.73
C ALA A 47 -11.62 -0.65 -11.63
N ALA A 48 -11.81 -1.14 -12.86
CA ALA A 48 -12.82 -0.62 -13.79
C ALA A 48 -14.24 -0.67 -13.21
N THR A 49 -14.52 -1.60 -12.29
CA THR A 49 -15.82 -1.72 -11.62
C THR A 49 -15.91 -0.83 -10.38
N LYS A 50 -14.89 -0.84 -9.53
CA LYS A 50 -14.93 -0.19 -8.21
C LYS A 50 -14.45 1.27 -8.23
N MET A 51 -13.55 1.64 -9.14
CA MET A 51 -12.90 2.95 -9.22
C MET A 51 -12.55 3.33 -10.69
N PRO A 52 -13.56 3.44 -11.58
CA PRO A 52 -13.33 3.63 -13.02
C PRO A 52 -12.54 4.90 -13.39
N ASP A 53 -12.62 5.95 -12.58
CA ASP A 53 -11.98 7.24 -12.84
C ASP A 53 -10.61 7.41 -12.16
N SER A 54 -10.10 6.37 -11.49
CA SER A 54 -8.84 6.44 -10.76
C SER A 54 -7.63 6.26 -11.70
N GLU A 55 -6.66 7.17 -11.61
CA GLU A 55 -5.37 7.05 -12.31
C GLU A 55 -4.42 6.02 -11.68
N VAL A 56 -4.79 5.42 -10.54
CA VAL A 56 -3.94 4.51 -9.76
C VAL A 56 -4.53 3.11 -9.65
N ALA A 57 -5.86 2.99 -9.48
CA ALA A 57 -6.51 1.69 -9.31
C ALA A 57 -6.25 0.77 -10.51
N GLY A 58 -6.07 -0.53 -10.23
CA GLY A 58 -5.79 -1.57 -11.22
C GLY A 58 -4.36 -1.61 -11.75
N GLN A 59 -3.52 -0.64 -11.37
CA GLN A 59 -2.14 -0.53 -11.85
C GLN A 59 -1.18 -0.02 -10.76
N ALA A 60 -1.57 -0.10 -9.49
CA ALA A 60 -0.76 0.39 -8.39
C ALA A 60 0.54 -0.42 -8.26
N THR A 61 1.67 0.28 -8.22
CA THR A 61 3.01 -0.31 -8.03
C THR A 61 3.56 -0.09 -6.62
N VAL A 62 2.97 0.85 -5.86
CA VAL A 62 3.32 1.14 -4.47
C VAL A 62 2.08 0.93 -3.60
N LEU A 63 2.21 0.08 -2.58
CA LEU A 63 1.12 -0.29 -1.69
C LEU A 63 1.44 0.15 -0.26
N ILE A 64 0.63 1.06 0.27
CA ILE A 64 0.76 1.56 1.65
C ILE A 64 -0.24 0.85 2.54
N PHE A 65 0.27 0.06 3.48
CA PHE A 65 -0.57 -0.70 4.42
C PHE A 65 -0.99 0.18 5.61
N PRO A 66 -2.20 -0.03 6.17
CA PRO A 66 -2.76 0.81 7.24
C PRO A 66 -2.10 0.60 8.61
N ASP A 67 -1.36 -0.50 8.77
CA ASP A 67 -0.64 -0.86 9.99
C ASP A 67 0.42 -1.95 9.72
N LEU A 68 1.26 -2.17 10.73
CA LEU A 68 2.35 -3.15 10.69
C LEU A 68 1.83 -4.59 10.58
N ASN A 69 0.71 -4.92 11.20
CA ASN A 69 0.17 -6.28 11.20
C ASN A 69 -0.19 -6.70 9.77
N THR A 70 -0.95 -5.86 9.08
CA THR A 70 -1.34 -6.05 7.69
C THR A 70 -0.12 -6.07 6.78
N GLY A 71 0.75 -5.06 6.87
CA GLY A 71 1.94 -4.99 6.01
C GLY A 71 2.87 -6.20 6.17
N ASN A 72 3.17 -6.59 7.42
CA ASN A 72 4.11 -7.67 7.71
C ASN A 72 3.57 -9.04 7.26
N ASN A 73 2.29 -9.31 7.52
CA ASN A 73 1.67 -10.56 7.08
C ASN A 73 1.53 -10.61 5.56
N THR A 74 1.11 -9.52 4.92
CA THR A 74 0.88 -9.52 3.47
C THR A 74 2.16 -9.73 2.68
N TYR A 75 3.26 -9.01 2.96
CA TYR A 75 4.48 -9.19 2.16
C TYR A 75 5.06 -10.60 2.31
N LYS A 76 4.99 -11.18 3.52
CA LYS A 76 5.43 -12.58 3.77
C LYS A 76 4.52 -13.59 3.07
N ALA A 77 3.21 -13.37 3.12
CA ALA A 77 2.26 -14.24 2.43
C ALA A 77 2.56 -14.24 0.92
N VAL A 78 2.69 -13.07 0.29
CA VAL A 78 3.01 -12.93 -1.14
C VAL A 78 4.36 -13.56 -1.47
N GLN A 79 5.40 -13.30 -0.66
CA GLN A 79 6.72 -13.92 -0.84
C GLN A 79 6.62 -15.45 -0.86
N ARG A 80 5.89 -16.03 0.10
CA ARG A 80 5.81 -17.48 0.29
C ARG A 80 4.87 -18.16 -0.71
N SER A 81 3.77 -17.52 -1.08
CA SER A 81 2.74 -18.12 -1.95
C SER A 81 3.01 -17.91 -3.44
N ALA A 82 3.58 -16.76 -3.83
CA ALA A 82 3.82 -16.42 -5.23
C ALA A 82 5.27 -16.67 -5.69
N GLY A 83 6.14 -17.16 -4.79
CA GLY A 83 7.57 -17.31 -5.07
C GLY A 83 8.27 -15.98 -5.35
N ALA A 84 7.68 -14.86 -4.90
CA ALA A 84 8.24 -13.53 -5.13
C ALA A 84 9.52 -13.34 -4.32
N VAL A 85 10.49 -12.64 -4.89
CA VAL A 85 11.69 -12.20 -4.17
C VAL A 85 11.32 -10.99 -3.32
N ALA A 86 11.54 -11.09 -2.01
CA ALA A 86 11.37 -9.98 -1.08
C ALA A 86 12.74 -9.48 -0.62
N VAL A 87 12.99 -8.19 -0.78
CA VAL A 87 14.23 -7.51 -0.35
C VAL A 87 13.88 -6.51 0.74
N GLY A 88 14.61 -6.54 1.85
CA GLY A 88 14.46 -5.58 2.93
C GLY A 88 14.85 -6.07 4.32
N PRO A 89 14.58 -5.28 5.36
CA PRO A 89 13.90 -3.98 5.30
C PRO A 89 14.77 -2.88 4.67
N VAL A 90 14.17 -1.94 3.94
CA VAL A 90 14.82 -0.73 3.45
C VAL A 90 14.29 0.46 4.24
N LEU A 91 15.17 1.15 4.97
CA LEU A 91 14.79 2.31 5.77
C LEU A 91 14.74 3.58 4.90
N GLN A 92 13.79 4.47 5.19
CA GLN A 92 13.60 5.73 4.48
C GLN A 92 13.28 6.88 5.45
N GLY A 93 13.56 8.12 5.04
CA GLY A 93 13.28 9.34 5.82
C GLY A 93 14.39 9.80 6.78
N LEU A 94 15.53 9.10 6.83
CA LEU A 94 16.68 9.49 7.65
C LEU A 94 17.56 10.54 6.95
N ARG A 95 18.26 11.38 7.74
CA ARG A 95 19.22 12.37 7.21
C ARG A 95 20.45 11.75 6.55
N LYS A 96 20.77 10.50 6.87
CA LYS A 96 21.90 9.72 6.33
C LYS A 96 21.43 8.29 6.11
N PRO A 97 21.98 7.57 5.11
CA PRO A 97 21.58 6.20 4.80
C PRO A 97 22.03 5.26 5.92
N VAL A 98 21.06 4.54 6.49
CA VAL A 98 21.26 3.50 7.50
C VAL A 98 20.28 2.38 7.13
N ASN A 99 20.71 1.12 7.23
CA ASN A 99 19.83 -0.03 7.05
C ASN A 99 20.14 -1.10 8.10
N ASP A 100 19.13 -1.92 8.39
CA ASP A 100 19.22 -3.05 9.31
C ASP A 100 19.19 -4.34 8.50
N LEU A 101 20.12 -5.25 8.78
CA LEU A 101 20.19 -6.55 8.13
C LEU A 101 19.55 -7.61 9.03
N SER A 102 18.77 -8.50 8.41
CA SER A 102 18.32 -9.71 9.09
C SER A 102 19.53 -10.53 9.55
N ARG A 103 19.41 -11.17 10.72
CA ARG A 103 20.45 -12.07 11.25
C ARG A 103 20.79 -13.24 10.31
N GLY A 104 19.89 -13.58 9.40
CA GLY A 104 20.07 -14.63 8.38
C GLY A 104 20.47 -14.11 7.00
N ALA A 105 20.94 -12.87 6.88
CA ALA A 105 21.40 -12.31 5.62
C ALA A 105 22.61 -13.12 5.09
N LEU A 106 22.58 -13.42 3.79
CA LEU A 106 23.63 -14.16 3.10
C LEU A 106 24.67 -13.18 2.52
N VAL A 107 25.90 -13.66 2.35
CA VAL A 107 27.03 -12.93 1.74
C VAL A 107 27.11 -13.25 0.25
#